data_AF-A0A1W9SET2-F1
#
_entry.id   AF-A0A1W9SET2-F1
#
_cell.length_a   1.000
_cell.length_b   1.000
_cell.length_c   1.000
_cell.angle_alpha   90.00
_cell.angle_beta   90.00
_cell.angle_gamma   90.00
#
_symmetry.space_group_name_H-M   'P 1'
#
loop_
_entity.id
_entity.type
_entity.pdbx_description
1 polymer ?
#
loop_
_entity_poly.entity_id
_entity_poly.type
_entity_poly.pdbx_seq_one_letter_code
_entity_poly.pdbx_strand_id
1 'polypeptide(L)'
;MKHSKSYFIFLIYFFLIPCLFFFCKDRSTTQTTSKGQEYRLFKLHYENSSGEKGVTTFDSDKDGNLTVAVWELLDGSRSSINFYTYDKNGNLEKKYREFSDSLFSTQLYEYDSKGNLIYQSYERSDGRKGSTMKITTSSKNIGIFQEPGIRPSAMNTSSGKPTISNLIHQEMFLLQIPNTGLRLKNMIIQI
;
A
#
# COMPACT_ATOMS: atom_id res chain seq x y z
N MET A 1 47.06 -61.58 30.76
CA MET A 1 45.64 -61.17 30.71
C MET A 1 45.55 -59.68 31.01
N LYS A 2 44.62 -58.97 30.35
CA LYS A 2 44.28 -57.53 30.47
C LYS A 2 45.29 -56.58 29.79
N HIS A 3 44.92 -55.61 28.95
CA HIS A 3 43.62 -55.02 28.58
C HIS A 3 43.64 -54.61 27.11
N SER A 4 42.62 -55.03 26.37
CA SER A 4 42.21 -54.48 25.07
C SER A 4 41.20 -53.35 25.27
N LYS A 5 41.11 -52.48 24.25
CA LYS A 5 39.98 -51.58 23.89
C LYS A 5 40.15 -50.12 24.32
N SER A 6 40.87 -49.35 23.49
CA SER A 6 40.79 -47.88 23.52
C SER A 6 40.89 -47.23 22.14
N TYR A 7 40.37 -47.88 21.08
CA TYR A 7 40.42 -47.32 19.72
C TYR A 7 39.13 -47.48 18.89
N PHE A 8 37.99 -47.82 19.50
CA PHE A 8 36.75 -48.05 18.73
C PHE A 8 35.71 -46.93 18.81
N ILE A 9 35.99 -45.83 19.53
CA ILE A 9 34.97 -44.76 19.75
C ILE A 9 35.28 -43.48 18.94
N PHE A 10 36.46 -43.36 18.33
CA PHE A 10 36.80 -42.16 17.54
C PHE A 10 36.42 -42.23 16.05
N LEU A 11 35.99 -43.39 15.53
CA LEU A 11 35.65 -43.54 14.10
C LEU A 11 34.18 -43.28 13.74
N ILE A 12 33.31 -43.01 14.72
CA ILE A 12 31.87 -42.81 14.47
C ILE A 12 31.51 -41.32 14.32
N TYR A 13 32.34 -40.40 14.82
CA TYR A 13 32.04 -38.97 14.79
C TYR A 13 32.43 -38.26 13.48
N PHE A 14 33.17 -38.91 12.57
CA PHE A 14 33.62 -38.28 11.32
C PHE A 14 32.70 -38.52 10.11
N PHE A 15 31.71 -39.42 10.23
CA PHE A 15 30.75 -39.73 9.14
C PHE A 15 29.33 -39.19 9.37
N LEU A 16 29.06 -38.49 10.48
CA LEU A 16 27.76 -37.87 10.77
C LEU A 16 27.74 -36.34 10.62
N ILE A 17 28.75 -35.75 9.97
CA ILE A 17 28.85 -34.28 9.76
C ILE A 17 29.07 -33.92 8.28
N PRO A 18 28.33 -34.50 7.31
CA PRO A 18 28.02 -33.74 6.11
C PRO A 18 26.61 -34.01 5.57
N CYS A 19 25.55 -33.77 6.38
CA CYS A 19 24.18 -33.69 5.84
C CYS A 19 23.44 -32.40 6.23
N LEU A 20 24.07 -31.44 6.91
CA LEU A 20 23.46 -30.16 7.28
C LEU A 20 23.77 -29.00 6.32
N PHE A 21 24.46 -29.27 5.20
CA PHE A 21 24.81 -28.26 4.19
C PHE A 21 24.34 -28.63 2.78
N PHE A 22 23.16 -29.22 2.63
CA PHE A 22 22.52 -29.36 1.32
C PHE A 22 21.10 -28.80 1.36
N PHE A 23 20.91 -27.75 0.55
CA PHE A 23 19.64 -27.16 0.16
C PHE A 23 18.84 -26.39 1.23
N CYS A 24 19.39 -25.26 1.69
CA CYS A 24 18.56 -24.05 1.65
C CYS A 24 18.51 -23.61 0.17
N LYS A 25 17.71 -24.32 -0.63
CA LYS A 25 17.17 -23.73 -1.85
C LYS A 25 16.38 -22.55 -1.34
N ASP A 26 16.77 -21.34 -1.70
CA ASP A 26 15.88 -20.19 -1.59
C ASP A 26 14.59 -20.58 -2.31
N ARG A 27 13.62 -21.05 -1.53
CA ARG A 27 12.23 -21.09 -1.93
C ARG A 27 11.83 -19.62 -1.85
N SER A 28 12.26 -18.87 -2.87
CA SER A 28 11.45 -17.79 -3.39
C SER A 28 10.08 -18.41 -3.58
N THR A 29 9.18 -18.10 -2.64
CA THR A 29 7.79 -18.47 -2.71
C THR A 29 7.24 -17.76 -3.94
N THR A 30 7.45 -18.38 -5.10
CA THR A 30 6.64 -18.14 -6.28
C THR A 30 5.27 -18.57 -5.83
N GLN A 31 4.47 -17.59 -5.41
CA GLN A 31 3.04 -17.74 -5.21
C GLN A 31 2.53 -18.34 -6.50
N THR A 32 2.33 -19.65 -6.47
CA THR A 32 1.58 -20.34 -7.49
C THR A 32 0.18 -19.89 -7.19
N THR A 33 -0.24 -18.80 -7.85
CA THR A 33 -1.58 -18.23 -7.77
C THR A 33 -2.53 -19.36 -8.08
N SER A 34 -3.13 -19.92 -7.04
CA SER A 34 -4.27 -20.78 -7.18
C SER A 34 -5.29 -19.99 -7.99
N LYS A 35 -5.75 -20.60 -9.07
CA LYS A 35 -6.58 -19.98 -10.09
C LYS A 35 -7.86 -19.45 -9.42
N GLY A 36 -7.92 -18.15 -9.13
CA GLY A 36 -9.16 -17.42 -8.84
C GLY A 36 -9.36 -16.80 -7.46
N GLN A 37 -8.39 -16.84 -6.53
CA GLN A 37 -8.52 -16.09 -5.26
C GLN A 37 -8.00 -14.66 -5.42
N GLU A 38 -8.91 -13.69 -5.48
CA GLU A 38 -8.62 -12.26 -5.53
C GLU A 38 -8.38 -11.75 -4.11
N TYR A 39 -7.12 -11.58 -3.76
CA TYR A 39 -6.72 -11.02 -2.47
C TYR A 39 -7.16 -9.56 -2.34
N ARG A 40 -7.81 -9.22 -1.23
CA ARG A 40 -8.25 -7.85 -0.92
C ARG A 40 -7.60 -7.35 0.36
N LEU A 41 -7.17 -6.09 0.33
CA LEU A 41 -6.67 -5.44 1.53
C LEU A 41 -7.85 -5.24 2.49
N PHE A 42 -7.73 -5.77 3.71
CA PHE A 42 -8.78 -5.67 4.72
C PHE A 42 -8.37 -4.78 5.88
N LYS A 43 -7.09 -4.86 6.27
CA LYS A 43 -6.57 -4.09 7.40
C LYS A 43 -5.08 -3.79 7.25
N LEU A 44 -4.70 -2.58 7.62
CA LEU A 44 -3.33 -2.08 7.60
C LEU A 44 -2.97 -1.50 8.96
N HIS A 45 -1.88 -1.99 9.57
CA HIS A 45 -1.31 -1.38 10.77
C HIS A 45 -0.04 -0.61 10.41
N TYR A 46 0.09 0.60 10.95
CA TYR A 46 1.29 1.41 10.74
C TYR A 46 1.75 2.08 12.02
N GLU A 47 3.01 2.50 12.01
CA GLU A 47 3.63 3.35 13.02
C GLU A 47 4.45 4.42 12.30
N ASN A 48 4.28 5.69 12.68
CA ASN A 48 5.05 6.79 12.11
C ASN A 48 6.34 7.07 12.90
N SER A 49 7.19 7.98 12.41
CA SER A 49 8.47 8.32 13.08
C SER A 49 8.31 8.89 14.49
N SER A 50 7.14 9.46 14.80
CA SER A 50 6.82 9.97 16.13
C SER A 50 6.36 8.87 17.10
N GLY A 51 6.23 7.63 16.61
CA GLY A 51 5.75 6.48 17.38
C GLY A 51 4.23 6.38 17.47
N GLU A 52 3.48 7.26 16.79
CA GLU A 52 2.03 7.16 16.71
C GLU A 52 1.66 5.92 15.92
N LYS A 53 0.74 5.13 16.49
CA LYS A 53 0.25 3.89 15.89
C LYS A 53 -1.17 4.12 15.40
N GLY A 54 -1.47 3.58 14.22
CA GLY A 54 -2.81 3.61 13.69
C GLY A 54 -3.15 2.34 12.93
N VAL A 55 -4.42 2.26 12.59
CA VAL A 55 -5.00 1.19 11.79
C VAL A 55 -5.89 1.80 10.72
N THR A 56 -5.86 1.19 9.54
CA THR A 56 -6.85 1.43 8.50
C THR A 56 -7.58 0.13 8.22
N THR A 57 -8.91 0.17 8.19
CA THR A 57 -9.78 -0.91 7.73
C THR A 57 -10.42 -0.55 6.40
N PHE A 58 -10.64 -1.55 5.55
CA PHE A 58 -11.07 -1.37 4.18
C PHE A 58 -12.27 -2.25 3.88
N ASP A 59 -13.27 -1.66 3.25
CA ASP A 59 -14.42 -2.36 2.68
C ASP A 59 -14.41 -2.24 1.18
N SER A 60 -14.84 -3.29 0.49
CA SER A 60 -14.87 -3.34 -0.97
C SER A 60 -16.20 -3.87 -1.47
N ASP A 61 -16.60 -3.47 -2.68
CA ASP A 61 -17.77 -4.01 -3.35
C ASP A 61 -17.55 -5.45 -3.86
N LYS A 62 -18.60 -6.04 -4.45
CA LYS A 62 -18.54 -7.38 -5.04
C LYS A 62 -17.49 -7.52 -6.15
N ASP A 63 -17.19 -6.43 -6.86
CA ASP A 63 -16.27 -6.40 -8.00
C ASP A 63 -14.81 -6.11 -7.58
N GLY A 64 -14.61 -5.89 -6.27
CA GLY A 64 -13.31 -5.68 -5.64
C GLY A 64 -12.86 -4.22 -5.58
N ASN A 65 -13.75 -3.27 -5.88
CA ASN A 65 -13.42 -1.84 -5.77
C ASN A 65 -13.55 -1.41 -4.31
N LEU A 66 -12.57 -0.64 -3.82
CA LEU A 66 -12.57 -0.09 -2.47
C LEU A 66 -13.72 0.90 -2.33
N THR A 67 -14.67 0.67 -1.43
CA THR A 67 -15.83 1.56 -1.23
C THR A 67 -15.64 2.48 -0.03
N VAL A 68 -15.03 1.96 1.04
CA VAL A 68 -14.80 2.68 2.30
C VAL A 68 -13.43 2.35 2.86
N ALA A 69 -12.76 3.36 3.42
CA ALA A 69 -11.58 3.16 4.24
C ALA A 69 -11.68 3.96 5.54
N VAL A 70 -11.66 3.27 6.68
CA VAL A 70 -11.71 3.88 8.00
C VAL A 70 -10.32 3.87 8.60
N TRP A 71 -9.80 5.05 8.90
CA TRP A 71 -8.51 5.24 9.54
C TRP A 71 -8.69 5.77 10.96
N GLU A 72 -7.93 5.25 11.91
CA GLU A 72 -7.92 5.71 13.29
C GLU A 72 -6.54 5.54 13.93
N LEU A 73 -6.18 6.45 14.83
CA LEU A 73 -5.07 6.25 15.76
C LEU A 73 -5.50 5.28 16.87
N LEU A 74 -4.57 4.43 17.31
CA LEU A 74 -4.85 3.43 18.35
C LEU A 74 -5.13 4.05 19.73
N ASP A 75 -4.77 5.32 19.93
CA ASP A 75 -5.11 6.08 21.14
C ASP A 75 -6.50 6.76 21.05
N GLY A 76 -7.18 6.64 19.90
CA GLY A 76 -8.50 7.23 19.65
C GLY A 76 -8.50 8.74 19.47
N SER A 77 -7.34 9.41 19.45
CA SER A 77 -7.26 10.87 19.41
C SER A 77 -7.72 11.47 18.08
N ARG A 78 -7.61 10.71 16.98
CA ARG A 78 -7.99 11.14 15.63
C ARG A 78 -8.48 9.97 14.79
N SER A 79 -9.48 10.23 13.95
CA SER A 79 -9.95 9.29 12.95
C SER A 79 -10.46 10.00 11.69
N SER A 80 -10.65 9.23 10.63
CA SER A 80 -11.29 9.69 9.40
C SER A 80 -11.94 8.55 8.65
N ILE A 81 -13.05 8.81 7.98
CA ILE A 81 -13.72 7.87 7.08
C ILE A 81 -13.58 8.40 5.66
N ASN A 82 -13.12 7.55 4.74
CA ASN A 82 -13.01 7.86 3.32
C ASN A 82 -14.04 7.05 2.56
N PHE A 83 -14.77 7.70 1.65
CA PHE A 83 -15.72 7.10 0.73
C PHE A 83 -15.21 7.28 -0.70
N TYR A 84 -15.33 6.22 -1.51
CA TYR A 84 -14.83 6.20 -2.87
C TYR A 84 -15.99 5.93 -3.84
N THR A 85 -16.03 6.69 -4.93
CA THR A 85 -17.03 6.54 -5.98
C THR A 85 -16.31 6.42 -7.31
N TYR A 86 -16.80 5.51 -8.14
CA TYR A 86 -16.17 5.17 -9.42
C TYR A 86 -17.11 5.50 -10.57
N ASP A 87 -16.51 5.91 -11.69
CA ASP A 87 -17.22 6.07 -12.96
C ASP A 87 -17.64 4.70 -13.53
N LYS A 88 -18.42 4.74 -14.63
CA LYS A 88 -18.87 3.53 -15.34
C LYS A 88 -17.74 2.65 -15.91
N ASN A 89 -16.53 3.20 -16.04
CA ASN A 89 -15.36 2.50 -16.55
C ASN A 89 -14.50 1.92 -15.41
N GLY A 90 -14.89 2.15 -14.15
CA GLY A 90 -14.16 1.72 -12.96
C GLY A 90 -13.03 2.66 -12.54
N ASN A 91 -12.94 3.87 -13.09
CA ASN A 91 -11.98 4.86 -12.63
C ASN A 91 -12.52 5.59 -11.39
N LEU A 92 -11.65 5.94 -10.45
CA LEU A 92 -12.06 6.68 -9.24
C LEU A 92 -12.53 8.08 -9.64
N GLU A 93 -13.82 8.38 -9.53
CA GLU A 93 -14.41 9.68 -9.89
C GLU A 93 -14.32 10.67 -8.73
N LYS A 94 -14.58 10.18 -7.51
CA LYS A 94 -14.67 11.01 -6.31
C LYS A 94 -14.15 10.28 -5.08
N LYS A 95 -13.42 11.03 -4.25
CA LYS A 95 -13.09 10.66 -2.86
C LYS A 95 -13.71 11.70 -1.92
N TYR A 96 -14.55 11.25 -1.00
CA TYR A 96 -15.10 12.09 0.07
C TYR A 96 -14.53 11.64 1.41
N ARG A 97 -14.18 12.58 2.28
CA ARG A 97 -13.58 12.26 3.58
C ARG A 97 -14.21 13.06 4.69
N GLU A 98 -14.53 12.37 5.78
CA GLU A 98 -14.98 12.94 7.04
C GLU A 98 -13.88 12.77 8.09
N PHE A 99 -13.55 13.83 8.81
CA PHE A 99 -12.56 13.82 9.88
C PHE A 99 -13.25 13.87 11.25
N SER A 100 -12.60 13.34 12.28
CA SER A 100 -13.11 13.36 13.66
C SER A 100 -13.28 14.76 14.26
N ASP A 101 -12.72 15.80 13.63
CA ASP A 101 -12.83 17.21 14.02
C ASP A 101 -13.99 17.94 13.30
N SER A 102 -14.93 17.20 12.71
CA SER A 102 -16.06 17.71 11.90
C SER A 102 -15.67 18.41 10.61
N LEU A 103 -14.40 18.41 10.22
CA LEU A 103 -14.02 18.82 8.87
C LEU A 103 -14.37 17.71 7.88
N PHE A 104 -14.56 18.12 6.62
CA PHE A 104 -14.69 17.17 5.51
C PHE A 104 -13.97 17.69 4.28
N SER A 105 -13.57 16.79 3.40
CA SER A 105 -12.98 17.15 2.11
C SER A 105 -13.58 16.34 0.97
N THR A 106 -13.67 16.97 -0.20
CA THR A 106 -13.97 16.30 -1.46
C THR A 106 -12.77 16.40 -2.38
N GLN A 107 -12.43 15.30 -3.03
CA GLN A 107 -11.47 15.25 -4.12
C GLN A 107 -12.16 14.65 -5.35
N LEU A 108 -12.00 15.31 -6.51
CA LEU A 108 -12.57 14.89 -7.78
C LEU A 108 -11.45 14.55 -8.76
N TYR A 109 -11.72 13.62 -9.67
CA TYR A 109 -10.77 13.14 -10.66
C TYR A 109 -11.45 13.03 -12.03
N GLU A 110 -10.73 13.45 -13.06
CA GLU A 110 -11.20 13.33 -14.45
C GLU A 110 -10.13 12.67 -15.30
N TYR A 111 -10.59 11.86 -16.25
CA TYR A 111 -9.76 11.02 -17.09
C TYR A 111 -10.03 11.28 -18.57
N ASP A 112 -9.01 11.10 -19.40
CA ASP A 112 -9.20 11.05 -20.84
C ASP A 112 -9.86 9.73 -21.29
N SER A 113 -10.17 9.62 -22.58
CA SER A 113 -10.79 8.42 -23.16
C SER A 113 -9.93 7.15 -23.08
N LYS A 114 -8.65 7.26 -22.74
CA LYS A 114 -7.73 6.13 -22.54
C LYS A 114 -7.57 5.78 -21.05
N GLY A 115 -8.26 6.48 -20.16
CA GLY A 115 -8.17 6.27 -18.70
C GLY A 115 -6.96 6.96 -18.06
N ASN A 116 -6.33 7.93 -18.73
CA ASN A 116 -5.26 8.71 -18.10
C ASN A 116 -5.86 9.86 -17.28
N LEU A 117 -5.42 10.03 -16.04
CA LEU A 117 -5.80 11.18 -15.21
C LEU A 117 -5.35 12.49 -15.86
N ILE A 118 -6.29 13.37 -16.18
CA ILE A 118 -6.06 14.68 -16.81
C ILE A 118 -6.34 15.83 -15.85
N TYR A 119 -7.18 15.63 -14.86
CA TYR A 119 -7.52 16.66 -13.88
C TYR A 119 -7.80 16.04 -12.52
N GLN A 120 -7.39 16.74 -11.46
CA GLN A 120 -7.82 16.47 -10.10
C GLN A 120 -8.07 17.79 -9.36
N SER A 121 -9.06 17.81 -8.48
CA SER A 121 -9.33 18.94 -7.59
C SER A 121 -9.57 18.47 -6.16
N TYR A 122 -9.32 19.36 -5.21
CA TYR A 122 -9.50 19.16 -3.78
C TYR A 122 -10.17 20.39 -3.18
N GLU A 123 -11.10 20.16 -2.27
CA GLU A 123 -11.73 21.19 -1.44
C GLU A 123 -12.01 20.63 -0.05
N ARG A 124 -11.68 21.40 0.99
CA ARG A 124 -12.04 21.13 2.38
C ARG A 124 -13.08 22.13 2.87
N SER A 125 -13.91 21.72 3.83
CA SER A 125 -14.94 22.54 4.48
C SER A 125 -14.43 23.82 5.14
N ASP A 126 -13.12 23.95 5.39
CA ASP A 126 -12.48 25.16 5.88
C ASP A 126 -12.02 26.13 4.76
N GLY A 127 -12.41 25.86 3.52
CA GLY A 127 -12.13 26.69 2.35
C GLY A 127 -10.76 26.42 1.69
N ARG A 128 -9.94 25.52 2.24
CA ARG A 128 -8.69 25.11 1.58
C ARG A 128 -9.02 24.31 0.33
N LYS A 129 -8.42 24.70 -0.80
CA LYS A 129 -8.67 24.09 -2.10
C LYS A 129 -7.44 24.08 -2.97
N GLY A 130 -7.43 23.21 -3.98
CA GLY A 130 -6.39 23.11 -4.98
C GLY A 130 -6.85 22.32 -6.18
N SER A 131 -6.17 22.48 -7.31
CA SER A 131 -6.40 21.65 -8.49
C SER A 131 -5.11 21.44 -9.26
N THR A 132 -5.07 20.37 -10.03
CA THR A 132 -3.94 20.05 -10.91
C THR A 132 -4.48 19.51 -12.21
N MET A 133 -4.00 20.09 -13.32
CA MET A 133 -4.27 19.58 -14.65
C MET A 133 -2.98 18.96 -15.20
N LYS A 134 -3.06 17.70 -15.63
CA LYS A 134 -1.96 17.04 -16.30
C LYS A 134 -2.06 17.32 -17.79
N ILE A 135 -1.23 18.23 -18.28
CA ILE A 135 -1.16 18.51 -19.71
C ILE A 135 -0.34 17.39 -20.35
N THR A 136 -1.01 16.49 -21.07
CA THR A 136 -0.34 15.49 -21.91
C THR A 136 0.09 16.18 -23.21
N THR A 137 1.09 17.05 -23.13
CA THR A 137 1.64 17.69 -24.33
C THR A 137 2.48 16.66 -25.09
N SER A 138 2.06 16.32 -26.31
CA SER A 138 2.88 15.52 -27.24
C SER A 138 4.10 16.30 -27.79
N SER A 139 4.37 17.49 -27.25
CA SER A 139 5.48 18.36 -27.62
C SER A 139 6.08 19.00 -26.37
N LYS A 140 7.28 18.50 -26.04
CA LYS A 140 8.42 19.14 -25.37
C LYS A 140 8.17 20.45 -24.61
N ASN A 141 8.42 20.36 -23.31
CA ASN A 141 8.60 21.42 -22.30
C ASN A 141 7.32 22.16 -21.87
N ILE A 142 7.06 22.18 -20.55
CA ILE A 142 6.95 23.39 -19.71
C ILE A 142 6.51 23.00 -18.28
N GLY A 143 7.22 23.56 -17.29
CA GLY A 143 6.62 24.04 -16.03
C GLY A 143 6.33 23.01 -14.94
N ILE A 144 7.36 22.41 -14.35
CA ILE A 144 7.24 21.79 -13.03
C ILE A 144 7.20 22.92 -11.99
N PHE A 145 6.02 23.23 -11.45
CA PHE A 145 5.97 23.84 -10.13
C PHE A 145 6.05 22.73 -9.09
N GLN A 146 7.22 22.62 -8.46
CA GLN A 146 7.44 21.84 -7.25
C GLN A 146 6.81 22.60 -6.08
N GLU A 147 5.93 21.96 -5.33
CA GLU A 147 5.89 22.27 -3.89
C GLU A 147 7.30 22.01 -3.33
N PRO A 148 7.79 22.85 -2.40
CA PRO A 148 9.08 22.62 -1.77
C PRO A 148 9.05 21.31 -0.97
N GLY A 149 9.49 20.21 -1.59
CA GLY A 149 9.89 18.99 -0.88
C GLY A 149 9.52 17.63 -1.47
N ILE A 150 8.73 17.48 -2.55
CA ILE A 150 8.28 16.13 -2.97
C ILE A 150 8.34 15.94 -4.49
N ARG A 151 9.05 14.89 -4.93
CA ARG A 151 9.14 14.45 -6.34
C ARG A 151 7.97 13.48 -6.65
N PRO A 152 7.20 13.69 -7.74
CA PRO A 152 6.21 12.70 -8.17
C PRO A 152 6.90 11.50 -8.83
N SER A 153 6.64 10.29 -8.32
CA SER A 153 6.93 9.05 -9.05
C SER A 153 5.81 8.81 -10.05
N ALA A 154 6.17 8.73 -11.34
CA ALA A 154 5.25 8.32 -12.39
C ALA A 154 4.88 6.84 -12.20
N MET A 155 3.58 6.53 -12.01
CA MET A 155 3.07 5.17 -12.06
C MET A 155 2.22 4.99 -13.33
N ASN A 156 2.63 4.01 -14.13
CA ASN A 156 2.02 3.60 -15.38
C ASN A 156 1.29 2.27 -15.10
N THR A 157 -0.03 2.21 -15.26
CA THR A 157 -0.78 0.94 -15.14
C THR A 157 -1.80 0.82 -16.26
N SER A 158 -1.64 -0.20 -17.11
CA SER A 158 -2.44 -0.48 -18.30
C SER A 158 -3.72 -1.30 -18.02
N SER A 159 -4.17 -1.41 -16.77
CA SER A 159 -5.26 -2.36 -16.40
C SER A 159 -6.45 -1.76 -15.66
N GLY A 160 -6.57 -0.44 -15.50
CA GLY A 160 -7.76 0.24 -14.94
C GLY A 160 -8.11 -0.04 -13.47
N LYS A 161 -7.77 -1.21 -12.92
CA LYS A 161 -7.94 -1.55 -11.51
C LYS A 161 -6.74 -1.06 -10.69
N PRO A 162 -6.95 -0.31 -9.60
CA PRO A 162 -5.87 0.04 -8.69
C PRO A 162 -5.31 -1.24 -8.05
N THR A 163 -4.03 -1.50 -8.22
CA THR A 163 -3.34 -2.60 -7.54
C THR A 163 -3.30 -2.32 -6.03
N ILE A 164 -3.08 -3.36 -5.20
CA ILE A 164 -2.83 -3.19 -3.76
C ILE A 164 -1.71 -2.17 -3.49
N SER A 165 -0.68 -2.11 -4.36
CA SER A 165 0.37 -1.09 -4.26
C SER A 165 -0.14 0.32 -4.53
N ASN A 166 -1.10 0.50 -5.44
CA ASN A 166 -1.71 1.78 -5.77
C ASN A 166 -2.65 2.25 -4.66
N LEU A 167 -3.39 1.32 -4.03
CA LEU A 167 -4.23 1.63 -2.87
C LEU A 167 -3.38 2.00 -1.65
N ILE A 168 -2.28 1.28 -1.40
CA ILE A 168 -1.34 1.63 -0.33
C ILE A 168 -0.65 2.96 -0.62
N HIS A 169 -0.22 3.23 -1.86
CA HIS A 169 0.37 4.53 -2.22
C HIS A 169 -0.65 5.66 -2.14
N GLN A 170 -1.89 5.47 -2.60
CA GLN A 170 -2.96 6.47 -2.47
C GLN A 170 -3.25 6.75 -1.01
N GLU A 171 -3.42 5.73 -0.17
CA GLU A 171 -3.70 5.95 1.26
C GLU A 171 -2.50 6.54 2.01
N MET A 172 -1.27 6.11 1.73
CA MET A 172 -0.08 6.71 2.32
C MET A 172 0.15 8.16 1.87
N PHE A 173 -0.22 8.51 0.64
CA PHE A 173 -0.19 9.88 0.12
C PHE A 173 -1.33 10.74 0.73
N LEU A 174 -2.46 10.13 1.08
CA LEU A 174 -3.67 10.82 1.51
C LEU A 174 -3.80 10.97 3.02
N LEU A 175 -2.99 10.30 3.85
CA LEU A 175 -3.02 10.49 5.30
C LEU A 175 -2.49 11.87 5.77
N GLN A 176 -2.02 12.74 4.87
CA GLN A 176 -1.41 14.05 5.20
C GLN A 176 -0.47 13.96 6.42
N ILE A 177 0.22 12.82 6.59
CA ILE A 177 1.26 12.69 7.61
C ILE A 177 2.52 13.22 6.93
N PRO A 178 3.01 14.43 7.28
CA PRO A 178 4.11 15.04 6.57
C PRO A 178 5.37 14.19 6.72
N ASN A 179 5.74 13.42 5.69
CA ASN A 179 7.09 12.88 5.49
C ASN A 179 7.72 12.21 6.75
N THR A 180 6.93 11.50 7.56
CA THR A 180 7.36 10.98 8.88
C THR A 180 7.98 9.59 8.84
N GLY A 181 8.65 9.17 7.76
CA GLY A 181 9.36 7.88 7.74
C GLY A 181 8.50 6.70 8.22
N LEU A 182 7.28 6.58 7.67
CA LEU A 182 6.32 5.53 8.03
C LEU A 182 6.93 4.15 7.84
N ARG A 183 6.77 3.29 8.85
CA ARG A 183 7.13 1.87 8.77
C ARG A 183 5.86 1.03 8.77
N LEU A 184 5.61 0.36 7.65
CA LEU A 184 4.59 -0.69 7.56
C LEU A 184 4.98 -1.82 8.52
N LYS A 185 4.13 -2.08 9.53
CA LYS A 185 4.40 -3.16 10.49
C LYS A 185 3.72 -4.44 10.09
N ASN A 186 2.43 -4.40 9.79
CA ASN A 186 1.65 -5.57 9.43
C ASN A 186 0.59 -5.23 8.37
N MET A 187 0.44 -6.10 7.38
CA MET A 187 -0.60 -6.02 6.35
C MET A 187 -1.42 -7.30 6.40
N ILE A 188 -2.72 -7.17 6.61
CA ILE A 188 -3.64 -8.31 6.62
C ILE A 188 -4.43 -8.29 5.31
N ILE A 189 -4.31 -9.39 4.59
CA ILE A 189 -5.00 -9.62 3.32
C ILE A 189 -6.08 -10.67 3.58
N GLN A 190 -7.28 -10.44 3.09
CA GLN A 190 -8.37 -11.41 3.12
C GLN A 190 -8.58 -12.02 1.73
N ILE A 191 -9.04 -13.27 1.71
CA ILE A 191 -9.42 -14.05 0.53
C ILE A 191 -10.91 -13.89 0.27
#